data_AF-A0A7S2CR22-F1
#
_entry.id   AF-A0A7S2CR22-F1
#
_cell.length_a   1.000
_cell.length_b   1.000
_cell.length_c   1.000
_cell.angle_alpha   90.00
_cell.angle_beta   90.00
_cell.angle_gamma   90.00
#
_symmetry.space_group_name_H-M   'P 1'
#
loop_
_entity.id
_entity.type
_entity.pdbx_description
1 polymer ?
#
loop_
_entity_poly.entity_id
_entity_poly.type
_entity_poly.pdbx_seq_one_letter_code
_entity_poly.pdbx_strand_id
1 'polypeptide(L)'
;SERKPRPATDGSGRDSGKYVVRPVTEQQLPELLKIIHEKRMDSLQKLVHAFITAQPTCSKRQVELKVQEVAEKLKRPTGKAWYLKREYEEKLNQYIRTGAISSGGDDGGGGGDGSQG
;
A
#
# COMPACT_ATOMS: atom_id res chain seq x y z
N SER A 1 -39.30 5.50 52.62
CA SER A 1 -38.81 4.82 51.40
C SER A 1 -37.90 5.76 50.63
N GLU A 2 -36.61 5.61 50.85
CA GLU A 2 -35.57 6.53 50.44
C GLU A 2 -35.02 6.11 49.06
N ARG A 3 -35.27 6.90 48.01
CA ARG A 3 -34.74 6.63 46.66
C ARG A 3 -33.41 7.36 46.51
N LYS A 4 -32.30 6.65 46.71
CA LYS A 4 -30.95 7.13 46.37
C LYS A 4 -30.85 7.39 44.86
N PRO A 5 -30.34 8.56 44.43
CA PRO A 5 -29.99 8.79 43.02
C PRO A 5 -28.75 7.96 42.63
N ARG A 6 -28.76 7.39 41.43
CA ARG A 6 -27.61 6.67 40.88
C ARG A 6 -26.53 7.67 40.42
N PRO A 7 -25.23 7.40 40.63
CA PRO A 7 -24.18 8.24 40.09
C PRO A 7 -24.19 8.19 38.56
N ALA A 8 -24.13 9.36 37.94
CA ALA A 8 -23.92 9.51 36.51
C ALA A 8 -22.62 8.79 36.14
N THR A 9 -22.73 7.76 35.30
CA THR A 9 -21.56 7.17 34.67
C THR A 9 -21.00 8.21 33.72
N ASP A 10 -19.98 8.92 34.17
CA ASP A 10 -19.06 9.70 33.34
C ASP A 10 -18.41 8.73 32.35
N GLY A 11 -19.14 8.47 31.28
CA GLY A 11 -18.79 7.51 30.25
C GLY A 11 -17.74 8.12 29.36
N SER A 12 -16.48 7.97 29.79
CA SER A 12 -15.30 7.91 28.93
C SER A 12 -15.24 9.02 27.89
N GLY A 13 -14.58 10.11 28.26
CA GLY A 13 -13.86 10.93 27.29
C GLY A 13 -13.01 10.00 26.43
N ARG A 14 -13.54 9.61 25.27
CA ARG A 14 -12.76 8.97 24.22
C ARG A 14 -11.77 10.03 23.84
N ASP A 15 -10.56 9.85 24.38
CA ASP A 15 -9.32 10.39 23.91
C ASP A 15 -9.38 10.35 22.38
N SER A 16 -9.81 11.45 21.80
CA SER A 16 -9.68 11.76 20.39
C SER A 16 -8.24 12.18 20.18
N GLY A 17 -7.31 11.34 20.68
CA GLY A 17 -5.91 11.38 20.35
C GLY A 17 -5.87 11.48 18.85
N LYS A 18 -5.54 12.69 18.38
CA LYS A 18 -5.46 13.06 16.97
C LYS A 18 -4.81 11.90 16.27
N TYR A 19 -5.60 11.08 15.57
CA TYR A 19 -5.04 10.08 14.67
C TYR A 19 -4.22 10.92 13.70
N VAL A 20 -2.90 10.87 13.84
CA VAL A 20 -2.00 11.57 12.92
C VAL A 20 -2.24 10.86 11.60
N VAL A 21 -3.11 11.46 10.79
CA VAL A 21 -3.45 10.95 9.48
C VAL A 21 -2.17 11.12 8.68
N ARG A 22 -1.45 10.01 8.49
CA ARG A 22 -0.28 9.94 7.64
C ARG A 22 -0.73 9.43 6.28
N PRO A 23 -1.11 10.33 5.35
CA PRO A 23 -1.51 9.93 4.02
C PRO A 23 -0.32 9.33 3.27
N VAL A 24 -0.63 8.59 2.21
CA VAL A 24 0.39 8.14 1.26
C VAL A 24 0.86 9.38 0.49
N THR A 25 2.15 9.71 0.61
CA THR A 25 2.74 10.84 -0.10
C THR A 25 3.06 10.47 -1.55
N GLU A 26 3.29 11.48 -2.41
CA GLU A 26 3.67 11.27 -3.80
C GLU A 26 4.99 10.49 -3.96
N GLN A 27 5.89 10.61 -2.99
CA GLN A 27 7.14 9.85 -2.96
C GLN A 27 6.91 8.35 -2.68
N GLN A 28 5.83 8.01 -1.98
CA GLN A 28 5.49 6.64 -1.61
C GLN A 28 4.49 6.00 -2.59
N LEU A 29 3.80 6.81 -3.37
CA LEU A 29 2.88 6.38 -4.42
C LEU A 29 3.53 5.39 -5.42
N PRO A 30 4.72 5.63 -6.00
CA PRO A 30 5.30 4.70 -6.97
C PRO A 30 5.53 3.30 -6.39
N GLU A 31 5.96 3.19 -5.13
CA GLU A 31 6.12 1.92 -4.42
C GLU A 31 4.78 1.22 -4.20
N LEU A 32 3.74 1.95 -3.82
CA LEU A 32 2.40 1.40 -3.68
C LEU A 32 1.88 0.84 -5.02
N LEU A 33 2.04 1.60 -6.09
CA LEU A 33 1.63 1.20 -7.43
C LEU A 33 2.38 -0.06 -7.89
N LYS A 34 3.69 -0.11 -7.66
CA LYS A 34 4.54 -1.27 -7.98
C LYS A 34 4.05 -2.53 -7.26
N ILE A 35 3.79 -2.46 -5.95
CA ILE A 35 3.29 -3.60 -5.16
C ILE A 35 1.95 -4.12 -5.72
N ILE A 36 1.02 -3.23 -6.07
CA ILE A 36 -0.28 -3.64 -6.62
C ILE A 36 -0.08 -4.33 -7.98
N HIS A 37 0.74 -3.74 -8.86
CA HIS A 37 1.01 -4.28 -10.18
C HIS A 37 1.70 -5.66 -10.11
N GLU A 38 2.71 -5.83 -9.25
CA GLU A 38 3.50 -7.06 -9.14
C GLU A 38 2.75 -8.16 -8.41
N LYS A 39 2.12 -7.86 -7.26
CA LYS A 39 1.54 -8.88 -6.40
C LYS A 39 0.16 -9.36 -6.86
N ARG A 40 -0.61 -8.51 -7.57
CA ARG A 40 -1.96 -8.80 -8.10
C ARG A 40 -2.83 -9.61 -7.13
N MET A 41 -2.88 -9.19 -5.87
CA MET A 41 -3.57 -9.94 -4.82
C MET A 41 -5.08 -9.70 -4.88
N ASP A 42 -5.86 -10.66 -4.37
CA ASP A 42 -7.31 -10.54 -4.23
C ASP A 42 -7.72 -9.70 -3.00
N SER A 43 -6.90 -9.76 -1.95
CA SER A 43 -7.19 -9.18 -0.65
C SER A 43 -6.53 -7.80 -0.49
N LEU A 44 -7.38 -6.80 -0.25
CA LEU A 44 -6.95 -5.43 0.01
C LEU A 44 -6.01 -5.36 1.23
N GLN A 45 -6.32 -6.09 2.28
CA GLN A 45 -5.51 -6.09 3.50
C GLN A 45 -4.11 -6.66 3.27
N LYS A 46 -3.97 -7.67 2.40
CA LYS A 46 -2.64 -8.21 2.06
C LYS A 46 -1.80 -7.19 1.29
N LEU A 47 -2.40 -6.42 0.38
CA LEU A 47 -1.71 -5.32 -0.33
C LEU A 47 -1.26 -4.22 0.63
N VAL A 48 -2.16 -3.81 1.51
CA VAL A 48 -1.88 -2.80 2.53
C VAL A 48 -0.77 -3.28 3.46
N HIS A 49 -0.82 -4.53 3.90
CA HIS A 49 0.22 -5.10 4.75
C HIS A 49 1.57 -5.17 4.04
N ALA A 50 1.60 -5.57 2.76
CA ALA A 50 2.83 -5.59 1.97
C ALA A 50 3.44 -4.18 1.85
N PHE A 51 2.61 -3.16 1.58
CA PHE A 51 3.09 -1.78 1.52
C PHE A 51 3.54 -1.25 2.88
N ILE A 52 2.78 -1.49 3.96
CA ILE A 52 3.17 -1.06 5.32
C ILE A 52 4.44 -1.77 5.79
N THR A 53 4.69 -2.99 5.35
CA THR A 53 5.95 -3.71 5.63
C THR A 53 7.15 -2.99 4.98
N ALA A 54 6.98 -2.46 3.76
CA ALA A 54 7.99 -1.66 3.08
C ALA A 54 8.06 -0.20 3.60
N GLN A 55 6.93 0.36 4.00
CA GLN A 55 6.75 1.76 4.40
C GLN A 55 5.91 1.83 5.69
N PRO A 56 6.51 1.58 6.87
CA PRO A 56 5.80 1.53 8.16
C PRO A 56 5.31 2.91 8.64
N THR A 57 5.60 3.97 7.88
CA THR A 57 5.29 5.35 8.23
C THR A 57 3.84 5.73 7.90
N CYS A 58 3.16 5.00 7.02
CA CYS A 58 1.79 5.30 6.60
C CYS A 58 0.74 4.68 7.52
N SER A 59 -0.44 5.30 7.59
CA SER A 59 -1.58 4.68 8.26
C SER A 59 -2.22 3.62 7.36
N LYS A 60 -2.46 2.40 7.89
CA LYS A 60 -3.14 1.31 7.18
C LYS A 60 -4.43 1.78 6.49
N ARG A 61 -5.24 2.57 7.19
CA ARG A 61 -6.50 3.10 6.68
C ARG A 61 -6.30 4.05 5.49
N GLN A 62 -5.26 4.87 5.52
CA GLN A 62 -4.94 5.78 4.42
C GLN A 62 -4.44 5.04 3.19
N VAL A 63 -3.62 3.99 3.40
CA VAL A 63 -3.18 3.10 2.33
C VAL A 63 -4.38 2.38 1.71
N GLU A 64 -5.31 1.86 2.51
CA GLU A 64 -6.54 1.23 2.00
C GLU A 64 -7.35 2.16 1.08
N LEU A 65 -7.58 3.40 1.52
CA LEU A 65 -8.30 4.39 0.73
C LEU A 65 -7.54 4.72 -0.56
N LYS A 66 -6.21 4.89 -0.48
CA LYS A 66 -5.38 5.16 -1.65
C LYS A 66 -5.38 4.00 -2.63
N VAL A 67 -5.34 2.74 -2.17
CA VAL A 67 -5.44 1.56 -3.04
C VAL A 67 -6.78 1.56 -3.78
N GLN A 68 -7.89 1.87 -3.11
CA GLN A 68 -9.20 1.95 -3.77
C GLN A 68 -9.31 3.11 -4.77
N GLU A 69 -8.54 4.18 -4.55
CA GLU A 69 -8.45 5.31 -5.47
C GLU A 69 -7.67 4.96 -6.74
N VAL A 70 -6.52 4.28 -6.60
CA VAL A 70 -5.59 4.02 -7.72
C VAL A 70 -5.77 2.68 -8.40
N ALA A 71 -6.43 1.74 -7.74
CA ALA A 71 -6.65 0.38 -8.20
C ALA A 71 -8.14 0.02 -8.15
N GLU A 72 -8.51 -0.95 -8.98
CA GLU A 72 -9.85 -1.49 -9.07
C GLU A 72 -9.81 -3.01 -8.99
N LYS A 73 -10.81 -3.59 -8.32
CA LYS A 73 -10.93 -5.03 -8.18
C LYS A 73 -11.68 -5.60 -9.38
N LEU A 74 -10.94 -6.24 -10.28
CA LEU A 74 -11.49 -6.84 -11.50
C LEU A 74 -11.59 -8.35 -11.38
N LYS A 75 -12.68 -8.91 -11.92
CA LYS A 75 -12.85 -10.35 -12.11
C LYS A 75 -12.32 -10.71 -13.50
N ARG A 76 -11.18 -11.38 -13.55
CA ARG A 76 -10.59 -11.97 -14.77
C ARG A 76 -10.83 -13.49 -14.78
N PRO A 77 -10.65 -14.18 -15.91
CA PRO A 77 -10.74 -15.64 -15.97
C PRO A 77 -9.78 -16.35 -15.00
N THR A 78 -8.64 -15.73 -14.67
CA THR A 78 -7.66 -16.21 -13.69
C THR A 78 -8.06 -15.98 -12.23
N GLY A 79 -9.10 -15.18 -11.96
CA GLY A 79 -9.56 -14.87 -10.61
C GLY A 79 -9.93 -13.40 -10.40
N LYS A 80 -10.31 -13.07 -9.17
CA LYS A 80 -10.57 -11.69 -8.74
C LYS A 80 -9.31 -11.13 -8.10
N ALA A 81 -8.74 -10.08 -8.69
CA ALA A 81 -7.55 -9.42 -8.16
C ALA A 81 -7.69 -7.90 -8.26
N TRP A 82 -6.89 -7.18 -7.48
CA TRP A 82 -6.73 -5.75 -7.63
C TRP A 82 -5.75 -5.46 -8.76
N TYR A 83 -6.18 -4.60 -9.68
CA TYR A 83 -5.38 -4.12 -10.80
C TYR A 83 -5.30 -2.60 -10.73
N LEU A 84 -4.17 -2.04 -11.14
CA LEU A 84 -4.07 -0.59 -11.29
C LEU A 84 -5.05 -0.11 -12.34
N LYS A 85 -5.65 1.05 -12.08
CA LYS A 85 -6.38 1.76 -13.13
C LYS A 85 -5.38 2.21 -14.20
N ARG A 86 -5.86 2.31 -15.43
CA ARG A 86 -5.03 2.66 -16.61
C ARG A 86 -4.17 3.91 -16.38
N GLU A 87 -4.76 4.98 -15.83
CA GLU A 87 -4.06 6.24 -15.55
C GLU A 87 -2.87 6.08 -14.57
N TYR A 88 -2.95 5.14 -13.64
CA TYR A 88 -1.90 4.90 -12.65
C TYR A 88 -0.87 3.88 -13.12
N GLU A 89 -1.27 2.97 -14.02
CA GLU A 89 -0.35 2.07 -14.72
C GLU A 89 0.60 2.87 -15.62
N GLU A 90 0.08 3.87 -16.33
CA GLU A 90 0.89 4.80 -17.12
C GLU A 90 1.85 5.62 -16.24
N LYS A 91 1.38 6.12 -15.09
CA LYS A 91 2.24 6.80 -14.09
C LYS A 91 3.33 5.87 -13.55
N LEU A 92 3.00 4.61 -13.24
CA LEU A 92 3.99 3.63 -12.79
C LEU A 92 5.11 3.45 -13.83
N ASN A 93 4.75 3.27 -15.10
CA ASN A 93 5.72 3.17 -16.19
C ASN A 93 6.56 4.45 -16.33
N GLN A 94 5.96 5.62 -16.12
CA GLN A 94 6.70 6.88 -16.10
C GLN A 94 7.72 6.92 -14.95
N TYR A 95 7.34 6.49 -13.74
CA TYR A 95 8.25 6.44 -12.59
C TYR A 95 9.40 5.44 -12.78
N ILE A 96 9.15 4.31 -13.43
CA ILE A 96 10.20 3.36 -13.82
C ILE A 96 11.15 4.02 -14.83
N ARG A 97 10.59 4.69 -15.85
CA ARG A 97 11.38 5.35 -16.90
C ARG A 97 12.22 6.51 -16.37
N THR A 98 11.73 7.27 -15.39
CA THR A 98 12.48 8.36 -14.76
C THR A 98 13.48 7.87 -13.69
N GLY A 99 13.49 6.56 -13.39
CA GLY A 99 14.36 5.98 -12.36
C GLY A 99 13.92 6.27 -10.93
N ALA A 100 12.70 6.76 -10.72
CA ALA A 100 12.15 7.00 -9.37
C ALA A 100 11.88 5.68 -8.61
N ILE A 101 11.70 4.59 -9.34
CA ILE A 101 11.64 3.22 -8.81
C ILE A 101 12.55 2.35 -9.66
N SER A 102 13.49 1.69 -9.00
CA SER A 102 14.23 0.62 -9.64
C SER A 102 13.25 -0.53 -9.89
N SER A 103 12.89 -0.74 -11.16
CA SER A 103 12.46 -2.07 -11.59
C SER A 103 13.57 -3.01 -11.17
N GLY A 104 13.27 -3.97 -10.31
CA GLY A 104 14.24 -4.98 -9.89
C GLY A 104 14.63 -5.82 -11.10
N GLY A 105 15.57 -5.31 -11.89
CA GLY A 105 16.44 -6.12 -12.70
C GLY A 105 17.35 -6.81 -11.70
N ASP A 106 17.00 -8.05 -11.40
CA ASP A 106 17.93 -9.05 -10.91
C ASP A 106 19.10 -9.05 -11.91
N ASP A 107 20.17 -8.37 -11.48
CA ASP A 107 21.48 -8.35 -12.10
C ASP A 107 22.07 -9.76 -11.96
N GLY A 108 21.57 -10.66 -12.80
CA GLY A 108 22.07 -12.02 -12.96
C GLY A 108 23.37 -12.02 -13.76
N GLY A 109 24.45 -11.58 -13.13
CA GLY A 109 25.77 -12.18 -13.27
C GLY A 109 26.56 -11.89 -14.53
N GLY A 110 27.48 -10.93 -14.42
CA GLY A 110 28.73 -10.98 -15.16
C GLY A 110 29.48 -12.30 -14.88
N GLY A 111 29.91 -12.95 -15.95
CA GLY A 111 30.87 -14.05 -15.94
C GLY A 111 31.83 -13.86 -17.10
N GLY A 112 32.62 -12.78 -17.06
CA GLY A 112 33.87 -12.73 -17.79
C GLY A 112 34.96 -13.34 -16.91
N ASP A 113 35.56 -14.44 -17.36
CA ASP A 113 36.94 -14.92 -17.13
C ASP A 113 36.97 -16.37 -17.67
N GLY A 114 37.89 -16.85 -18.49
CA GLY A 114 39.14 -16.29 -18.93
C GLY A 114 39.73 -17.10 -20.08
N SER A 115 40.83 -16.57 -20.57
CA SER A 115 41.80 -17.14 -21.50
C SER A 115 42.30 -18.55 -21.13
N GLN A 116 43.07 -19.13 -22.07
CA GLN A 116 43.91 -20.34 -22.04
C GLN A 116 43.23 -21.58 -22.67
N GLY A 117 43.74 -22.17 -23.75
CA GLY A 117 44.92 -21.93 -24.57
C GLY A 117 44.92 -22.89 -25.77
#